data_AF-A0A964U5Z6-F1
#
_entry.id   AF-A0A964U5Z6-F1
#
_cell.length_a   1.000
_cell.length_b   1.000
_cell.length_c   1.000
_cell.angle_alpha   90.00
_cell.angle_beta   90.00
_cell.angle_gamma   90.00
#
_symmetry.space_group_name_H-M   'P 1'
#
loop_
_entity.id
_entity.type
_entity.pdbx_description
1 polymer ?
#
loop_
_entity_poly.entity_id
_entity_poly.type
_entity_poly.pdbx_seq_one_letter_code
_entity_poly.pdbx_strand_id
1 'polypeptide(L)'
;MTADAGKSKPSRLGRGLSSLIGEVEAVAPAGDDESGTPEAAASEVAVTDIRANPGQPRQVFNEAALDELAESIRTRGVLQAILLRPDPKAPGQYQIVAGERRWRAAKRAGLSHIPAVVRDMDELALLEVGIIENVQRTDLNPVEEAEAYDALMKRFGRTQEGLAESVGKSRAHIANTLRLLALPEAVREHLREGRLSAGHARALLTAPEPETLAERAISRGLSVRDVEALARRARESTDEPGSGASSDSEEKDVDTQALEADLTRSLGLSVEIRHKKDRGELRIKYRDLEQLDEVCRKLTASR
;
A
#
# COMPACT_ATOMS: atom_id res chain seq x y z
N MET A 1 49.74 10.09 3.32
CA MET A 1 48.94 9.73 2.12
C MET A 1 47.75 8.91 2.59
N THR A 2 46.57 9.49 2.51
CA THR A 2 45.29 9.00 3.02
C THR A 2 44.43 8.35 1.93
N ALA A 3 43.48 7.53 2.39
CA ALA A 3 42.29 7.01 1.70
C ALA A 3 42.51 5.80 0.76
N ASP A 4 41.62 4.81 0.64
CA ASP A 4 40.17 4.81 0.87
C ASP A 4 39.69 3.36 1.12
N ALA A 5 38.87 3.14 2.15
CA ALA A 5 38.22 1.86 2.42
C ALA A 5 36.70 2.09 2.47
N GLY A 6 36.00 1.54 1.48
CA GLY A 6 34.58 1.74 1.24
C GLY A 6 33.69 1.36 2.43
N LYS A 7 32.97 2.36 2.96
CA LYS A 7 31.89 2.18 3.94
C LYS A 7 30.68 1.52 3.29
N SER A 8 30.40 0.26 3.65
CA SER A 8 29.11 -0.38 3.42
C SER A 8 28.05 0.22 4.34
N LYS A 9 26.93 0.69 3.77
CA LYS A 9 25.80 1.28 4.50
C LYS A 9 25.08 0.22 5.36
N PRO A 10 24.75 0.50 6.64
CA PRO A 10 24.03 -0.46 7.48
C PRO A 10 22.55 -0.56 7.09
N SER A 11 22.06 -1.80 7.19
CA SER A 11 20.69 -2.26 6.93
C SER A 11 19.65 -1.54 7.81
N ARG A 12 18.64 -0.92 7.19
CA ARG A 12 17.53 -0.17 7.83
C ARG A 12 16.37 -1.09 8.27
N LEU A 13 16.66 -2.25 8.84
CA LEU A 13 15.66 -3.30 9.13
C LEU A 13 15.17 -3.40 10.59
N GLY A 14 15.59 -2.50 11.48
CA GLY A 14 15.32 -2.66 12.92
C GLY A 14 14.34 -1.68 13.57
N ARG A 15 13.90 -0.60 12.91
CA ARG A 15 13.37 0.60 13.61
C ARG A 15 11.85 0.66 13.84
N GLY A 16 11.04 -0.12 13.13
CA GLY A 16 9.57 -0.02 13.22
C GLY A 16 8.99 -0.59 14.51
N LEU A 17 9.54 -1.72 14.97
CA LEU A 17 9.17 -2.35 16.23
C LEU A 17 9.63 -1.52 17.45
N SER A 18 10.81 -0.88 17.36
CA SER A 18 11.43 -0.11 18.45
C SER A 18 10.67 1.17 18.83
N SER A 19 9.82 1.68 17.92
CA SER A 19 9.03 2.89 18.17
C SER A 19 7.72 2.64 18.90
N LEU A 20 7.17 1.41 18.83
CA LEU A 20 5.98 0.98 19.57
C LEU A 20 6.34 0.11 20.78
N ILE A 21 7.48 -0.56 20.71
CA ILE A 21 8.07 -1.41 21.73
C ILE A 21 9.38 -0.73 22.09
N GLY A 22 9.35 0.15 23.10
CA GLY A 22 10.54 0.80 23.65
C GLY A 22 11.71 -0.18 23.73
N GLU A 23 12.88 0.32 23.34
CA GLU A 23 14.16 -0.36 23.09
C GLU A 23 14.25 -1.79 23.63
N VAL A 24 14.45 -2.75 22.71
CA VAL A 24 14.88 -4.10 23.05
C VAL A 24 16.07 -4.46 22.16
N GLU A 25 17.11 -3.63 22.22
CA GLU A 25 18.44 -4.04 21.77
C GLU A 25 19.21 -4.64 22.97
N ALA A 26 19.68 -5.86 22.74
CA ALA A 26 20.71 -6.62 23.45
C ALA A 26 21.22 -6.05 24.80
N VAL A 27 20.85 -6.73 25.89
CA VAL A 27 21.58 -6.63 27.16
C VAL A 27 22.95 -7.31 26.97
N ALA A 28 23.98 -6.51 26.68
CA ALA A 28 25.34 -6.79 27.13
C ALA A 28 25.44 -6.45 28.63
N PRO A 29 26.33 -7.09 29.40
CA PRO A 29 26.28 -6.98 30.86
C PRO A 29 26.79 -5.61 31.35
N ALA A 30 26.02 -5.04 32.27
CA ALA A 30 26.36 -4.08 33.31
C ALA A 30 27.15 -2.81 32.94
N GLY A 31 26.44 -1.68 32.93
CA GLY A 31 26.96 -0.36 33.25
C GLY A 31 25.83 0.45 33.89
N ASP A 32 26.05 0.92 35.12
CA ASP A 32 25.11 1.70 35.92
C ASP A 32 24.71 2.99 35.19
N ASP A 33 23.41 3.22 34.99
CA ASP A 33 22.86 4.58 34.91
C ASP A 33 21.38 4.61 35.30
N GLU A 34 21.08 5.38 36.35
CA GLU A 34 19.73 5.67 36.83
C GLU A 34 19.06 6.72 35.93
N SER A 35 18.05 6.33 35.15
CA SER A 35 16.97 7.26 34.78
C SER A 35 15.69 6.50 34.39
N GLY A 36 14.59 6.85 35.05
CA GLY A 36 13.37 6.07 35.07
C GLY A 36 12.53 6.10 33.79
N THR A 37 12.33 4.91 33.23
CA THR A 37 11.04 4.38 32.77
C THR A 37 11.00 2.90 33.18
N PRO A 38 9.85 2.27 33.48
CA PRO A 38 9.81 0.83 33.75
C PRO A 38 10.04 0.09 32.43
N GLU A 39 11.31 -0.04 32.07
CA GLU A 39 11.78 -0.90 30.99
C GLU A 39 11.42 -2.34 31.37
N ALA A 40 10.54 -2.97 30.59
CA ALA A 40 10.13 -4.33 30.83
C ALA A 40 11.31 -5.27 30.54
N ALA A 41 12.18 -5.43 31.54
CA ALA A 41 13.36 -6.28 31.49
C ALA A 41 12.96 -7.71 31.11
N ALA A 42 13.71 -8.32 30.19
CA ALA A 42 13.55 -9.72 29.84
C ALA A 42 13.64 -10.56 31.13
N SER A 43 12.55 -11.24 31.45
CA SER A 43 12.39 -12.05 32.67
C SER A 43 12.36 -13.52 32.28
N GLU A 44 12.99 -14.37 33.07
CA GLU A 44 12.91 -15.83 32.88
C GLU A 44 11.54 -16.32 33.35
N VAL A 45 10.74 -16.85 32.42
CA VAL A 45 9.38 -17.35 32.70
C VAL A 45 9.36 -18.87 32.55
N ALA A 46 8.73 -19.56 33.50
CA ALA A 46 8.60 -21.01 33.45
C ALA A 46 7.79 -21.44 32.22
N VAL A 47 8.32 -22.41 31.46
CA VAL A 47 7.69 -22.89 30.22
C VAL A 47 6.31 -23.50 30.47
N THR A 48 6.06 -24.01 31.68
CA THR A 48 4.78 -24.58 32.13
C THR A 48 3.68 -23.56 32.33
N ASP A 49 4.04 -22.30 32.61
CA ASP A 49 3.08 -21.24 32.95
C ASP A 49 2.63 -20.48 31.70
N ILE A 50 3.13 -20.89 30.53
CA ILE A 50 2.89 -20.26 29.24
C ILE A 50 1.90 -21.09 28.43
N ARG A 51 0.87 -20.41 27.90
CA ARG A 51 -0.18 -20.99 27.05
C ARG A 51 -0.14 -20.40 25.64
N ALA A 52 -0.43 -21.24 24.66
CA ALA A 52 -0.62 -20.80 23.30
C ALA A 52 -1.87 -19.91 23.17
N ASN A 53 -1.81 -18.92 22.29
CA ASN A 53 -2.97 -18.11 21.95
C ASN A 53 -3.82 -18.86 20.89
N PRO A 54 -5.09 -19.21 21.18
CA PRO A 54 -5.95 -19.92 20.23
C PRO A 54 -6.29 -19.10 18.98
N GLY A 55 -6.08 -17.78 19.00
CA GLY A 55 -6.27 -16.90 17.85
C GLY A 55 -5.09 -16.85 16.86
N GLN A 56 -4.03 -17.65 17.07
CA GLN A 56 -2.88 -17.65 16.16
C GLN A 56 -3.24 -18.30 14.82
N PRO A 57 -2.99 -17.64 13.67
CA PRO A 57 -3.34 -18.15 12.36
C PRO A 57 -2.50 -19.35 11.92
N ARG A 58 -1.26 -19.48 12.43
CA ARG A 58 -0.41 -20.64 12.12
C ARG A 58 -0.70 -21.80 13.07
N GLN A 59 -1.56 -22.71 12.63
CA GLN A 59 -1.89 -23.93 13.39
C GLN A 59 -1.04 -25.14 12.99
N VAL A 60 -0.52 -25.16 11.75
CA VAL A 60 0.30 -26.25 11.21
C VAL A 60 1.78 -25.87 11.31
N PHE A 61 2.56 -26.74 11.95
CA PHE A 61 4.01 -26.59 12.07
C PHE A 61 4.71 -27.78 11.44
N ASN A 62 5.81 -27.52 10.71
CA ASN A 62 6.67 -28.58 10.22
C ASN A 62 7.49 -29.12 11.40
N GLU A 63 7.24 -30.39 11.74
CA GLU A 63 7.89 -31.10 12.85
C GLU A 63 9.41 -31.12 12.72
N ALA A 64 9.95 -31.41 11.53
CA ALA A 64 11.40 -31.46 11.30
C ALA A 64 12.07 -30.10 11.55
N ALA A 65 11.45 -29.01 11.08
CA ALA A 65 11.96 -27.65 11.31
C ALA A 65 11.83 -27.19 12.76
N LEU A 66 10.91 -27.78 13.54
CA LEU A 66 10.81 -27.55 14.98
C LEU A 66 11.89 -28.32 15.74
N ASP A 67 12.22 -29.53 15.30
CA ASP A 67 13.24 -30.36 15.93
C ASP A 67 14.66 -29.78 15.71
N GLU A 68 14.95 -29.29 14.50
CA GLU A 68 16.19 -28.54 14.23
C GLU A 68 16.32 -27.31 15.13
N LEU A 69 15.23 -26.55 15.32
CA LEU A 69 15.21 -25.39 16.20
C LEU A 69 15.37 -25.80 17.67
N ALA A 70 14.78 -26.92 18.08
CA ALA A 70 14.92 -27.46 19.43
C ALA A 70 16.36 -27.88 19.72
N GLU A 71 17.07 -28.48 18.75
CA GLU A 71 18.49 -28.81 18.87
C GLU A 71 19.36 -27.55 19.02
N SER A 72 19.08 -26.53 18.21
CA SER A 72 19.75 -25.22 18.33
C SER A 72 19.49 -24.56 19.69
N ILE A 73 18.25 -24.64 20.20
CA ILE A 73 17.88 -24.06 21.50
C ILE A 73 18.50 -24.87 22.64
N ARG A 74 18.64 -26.20 22.52
CA ARG A 74 19.28 -27.02 23.55
C ARG A 74 20.76 -26.66 23.74
N THR A 75 21.44 -26.28 22.65
CA THR A 75 22.87 -25.93 22.69
C THR A 75 23.15 -24.48 23.05
N ARG A 76 22.29 -23.54 22.62
CA ARG A 76 22.54 -22.09 22.75
C ARG A 76 21.54 -21.34 23.63
N GLY A 77 20.51 -22.02 24.11
CA GLY A 77 19.36 -21.37 24.74
C GLY A 77 18.49 -20.61 23.74
N VAL A 78 17.47 -19.94 24.26
CA VAL A 78 16.60 -19.06 23.45
C VAL A 78 17.24 -17.67 23.41
N LEU A 79 17.88 -17.31 22.31
CA LEU A 79 18.60 -16.04 22.18
C LEU A 79 17.68 -14.81 22.10
N GLN A 80 16.47 -14.99 21.56
CA GLN A 80 15.51 -13.90 21.39
C GLN A 80 14.32 -14.14 22.31
N ALA A 81 14.07 -13.20 23.22
CA ALA A 81 12.95 -13.28 24.16
C ALA A 81 11.59 -13.37 23.43
N ILE A 82 10.66 -14.13 24.00
CA ILE A 82 9.28 -14.20 23.52
C ILE A 82 8.42 -13.10 24.15
N LEU A 83 7.34 -12.69 23.49
CA LEU A 83 6.41 -11.70 24.03
C LEU A 83 5.21 -12.40 24.65
N LEU A 84 4.94 -12.09 25.92
CA LEU A 84 3.87 -12.64 26.73
C LEU A 84 2.96 -11.53 27.25
N ARG A 85 1.71 -11.90 27.53
CA ARG A 85 0.77 -11.11 28.35
C ARG A 85 0.20 -11.99 29.46
N PRO A 86 -0.24 -11.44 30.61
CA PRO A 86 -1.00 -12.21 31.58
C PRO A 86 -2.27 -12.80 30.96
N ASP A 87 -2.57 -14.06 31.28
CA ASP A 87 -3.78 -14.73 30.80
C ASP A 87 -5.01 -14.20 31.57
N PRO A 88 -5.97 -13.54 30.90
CA PRO A 88 -7.18 -13.02 31.56
C PRO A 88 -8.07 -14.14 32.13
N LYS A 89 -7.92 -15.39 31.68
CA LYS A 89 -8.72 -16.54 32.12
C LYS A 89 -8.03 -17.38 33.19
N ALA A 90 -6.74 -17.18 33.43
CA ALA A 90 -5.95 -17.98 34.36
C ALA A 90 -4.91 -17.10 35.09
N PRO A 91 -5.22 -16.59 36.29
CA PRO A 91 -4.29 -15.82 37.09
C PRO A 91 -2.99 -16.59 37.34
N GLY A 92 -1.85 -15.93 37.14
CA GLY A 92 -0.52 -16.56 37.27
C GLY A 92 -0.04 -17.31 36.03
N GLN A 93 -0.84 -17.40 34.97
CA GLN A 93 -0.39 -17.89 33.67
C GLN A 93 -0.22 -16.76 32.66
N TYR A 94 0.53 -17.06 31.61
CA TYR A 94 0.85 -16.14 30.54
C TYR A 94 0.37 -16.68 29.20
N GLN A 95 -0.09 -15.79 28.34
CA GLN A 95 -0.47 -16.10 26.98
C GLN A 95 0.59 -15.59 25.99
N ILE A 96 0.94 -16.42 25.01
CA ILE A 96 1.91 -16.04 23.97
C ILE A 96 1.30 -15.00 23.02
N VAL A 97 1.96 -13.85 22.94
CA VAL A 97 1.70 -12.83 21.91
C VAL A 97 2.49 -13.15 20.64
N ALA A 98 3.80 -13.34 20.78
CA ALA A 98 4.71 -13.61 19.67
C ALA A 98 5.80 -14.60 20.07
N GLY A 99 6.26 -15.39 19.09
CA GLY A 99 7.35 -16.36 19.29
C GLY A 99 6.91 -17.78 19.62
N GLU A 100 5.69 -18.20 19.22
CA GLU A 100 5.17 -19.55 19.53
C GLU A 100 6.10 -20.70 19.10
N ARG A 101 6.76 -20.58 17.94
CA ARG A 101 7.74 -21.58 17.48
C ARG A 101 8.91 -21.76 18.46
N ARG A 102 9.39 -20.65 19.06
CA ARG A 102 10.48 -20.66 20.04
C ARG A 102 10.03 -21.33 21.33
N TRP A 103 8.83 -21.03 21.82
CA TRP A 103 8.26 -21.71 23.00
C TRP A 103 8.07 -23.21 22.76
N ARG A 104 7.49 -23.62 21.61
CA ARG A 104 7.33 -25.06 21.28
C ARG A 104 8.68 -25.78 21.20
N ALA A 105 9.66 -25.18 20.55
CA ALA A 105 11.00 -25.75 20.43
C ALA A 105 11.73 -25.78 21.79
N ALA A 106 11.57 -24.76 22.65
CA ALA A 106 12.10 -24.76 24.01
C ALA A 106 11.47 -25.87 24.88
N LYS A 107 10.16 -26.11 24.74
CA LYS A 107 9.46 -27.22 25.39
C LYS A 107 10.01 -28.58 24.94
N ARG A 108 10.31 -28.75 23.65
CA ARG A 108 10.97 -29.97 23.11
C ARG A 108 12.44 -30.10 23.53
N ALA A 109 13.13 -28.98 23.69
CA ALA A 109 14.50 -28.94 24.17
C ALA A 109 14.62 -29.29 25.67
N GLY A 110 13.50 -29.28 26.40
CA GLY A 110 13.44 -29.61 27.83
C GLY A 110 13.84 -28.44 28.73
N LEU A 111 13.76 -27.20 28.24
CA LEU A 111 14.05 -26.02 29.05
C LEU A 111 12.96 -25.80 30.10
N SER A 112 13.36 -25.48 31.33
CA SER A 112 12.45 -25.16 32.43
C SER A 112 11.97 -23.71 32.36
N HIS A 113 12.86 -22.79 31.98
CA HIS A 113 12.61 -21.36 31.86
C HIS A 113 13.07 -20.85 30.50
N ILE A 114 12.40 -19.81 30.02
CA ILE A 114 12.79 -19.10 28.81
C ILE A 114 12.71 -17.59 29.01
N PRO A 115 13.59 -16.82 28.34
CA PRO A 115 13.52 -15.37 28.37
C PRO A 115 12.24 -14.89 27.69
N ALA A 116 11.49 -14.07 28.42
CA ALA A 116 10.25 -13.49 27.95
C ALA A 116 10.11 -12.04 28.41
N VAL A 117 9.40 -11.25 27.62
CA VAL A 117 8.96 -9.91 28.00
C VAL A 117 7.46 -10.00 28.27
N VAL A 118 7.06 -9.69 29.50
CA VAL A 118 5.64 -9.65 29.89
C VAL A 118 5.13 -8.23 29.73
N ARG A 119 4.05 -8.04 28.97
CA ARG A 119 3.35 -6.77 28.86
C ARG A 119 1.86 -6.94 29.07
N ASP A 120 1.28 -6.04 29.86
CA ASP A 120 -0.16 -5.94 29.96
C ASP A 120 -0.72 -5.39 28.64
N MET A 121 -1.51 -6.21 27.96
CA MET A 121 -2.12 -5.90 26.67
C MET A 121 -3.55 -6.43 26.66
N ASP A 122 -4.49 -5.67 26.14
CA ASP A 122 -5.85 -6.15 25.91
C ASP A 122 -5.93 -7.03 24.65
N GLU A 123 -7.07 -7.68 24.40
CA GLU A 123 -7.24 -8.54 23.22
C GLU A 123 -7.12 -7.76 21.90
N LEU A 124 -7.46 -6.46 21.93
CA LEU A 124 -7.34 -5.59 20.77
C LEU A 124 -5.87 -5.34 20.46
N ALA A 125 -5.07 -4.86 21.41
CA ALA A 125 -3.62 -4.65 21.23
C ALA A 125 -2.89 -5.95 20.84
N LEU A 126 -3.35 -7.10 21.33
CA LEU A 126 -2.82 -8.40 20.93
C LEU A 126 -3.02 -8.66 19.43
N LEU A 127 -4.24 -8.43 18.92
CA LEU A 127 -4.56 -8.57 17.50
C LEU A 127 -3.76 -7.58 16.65
N GLU A 128 -3.58 -6.35 17.14
CA GLU A 128 -2.79 -5.33 16.46
C GLU A 128 -1.34 -5.78 16.26
N VAL A 129 -0.67 -6.24 17.32
CA VAL A 129 0.71 -6.74 17.22
C VAL A 129 0.82 -7.91 16.24
N GLY A 130 -0.15 -8.82 16.27
CA GLY A 130 -0.18 -9.96 15.33
C GLY A 130 -0.29 -9.51 13.87
N ILE A 131 -1.12 -8.50 13.57
CA ILE A 131 -1.24 -7.97 12.21
C ILE A 131 0.05 -7.24 11.80
N ILE A 132 0.65 -6.43 12.69
CA ILE A 132 1.89 -5.70 12.40
C ILE A 132 3.05 -6.67 12.12
N GLU A 133 3.21 -7.72 12.94
CA GLU A 133 4.24 -8.74 12.73
C GLU A 133 4.05 -9.47 11.40
N ASN A 134 2.80 -9.84 11.08
CA ASN A 134 2.50 -10.47 9.81
C ASN A 134 2.83 -9.55 8.63
N VAL A 135 2.47 -8.26 8.71
CA VAL A 135 2.77 -7.22 7.70
C VAL A 135 4.28 -7.05 7.47
N GLN A 136 5.10 -7.20 8.51
CA GLN A 136 6.55 -7.08 8.39
C GLN A 136 7.21 -8.27 7.70
N ARG A 137 6.45 -9.31 7.35
CA ARG A 137 6.97 -10.45 6.60
C ARG A 137 7.21 -10.09 5.13
N THR A 138 8.25 -10.67 4.55
CA THR A 138 8.74 -10.33 3.20
C THR A 138 7.95 -11.00 2.07
N ASP A 139 7.04 -11.92 2.38
CA ASP A 139 6.30 -12.77 1.45
C ASP A 139 4.84 -12.33 1.18
N LEU A 140 4.38 -11.21 1.74
CA LEU A 140 3.01 -10.73 1.56
C LEU A 140 2.72 -10.25 0.14
N ASN A 141 1.54 -10.61 -0.35
CA ASN A 141 1.01 -10.04 -1.57
C ASN A 141 0.60 -8.57 -1.35
N PRO A 142 0.74 -7.67 -2.36
CA PRO A 142 0.25 -6.29 -2.28
C PRO A 142 -1.21 -6.12 -1.82
N VAL A 143 -2.09 -7.09 -2.15
CA VAL A 143 -3.50 -7.06 -1.72
C VAL A 143 -3.63 -7.43 -0.24
N GLU A 144 -2.92 -8.45 0.22
CA GLU A 144 -2.92 -8.85 1.63
C GLU A 144 -2.32 -7.75 2.51
N GLU A 145 -1.26 -7.09 2.04
CA GLU A 145 -0.69 -5.91 2.71
C GLU A 145 -1.71 -4.77 2.83
N ALA A 146 -2.48 -4.51 1.76
CA ALA A 146 -3.53 -3.50 1.77
C ALA A 146 -4.67 -3.85 2.74
N GLU A 147 -5.13 -5.10 2.75
CA GLU A 147 -6.16 -5.60 3.66
C GLU A 147 -5.71 -5.50 5.12
N ALA A 148 -4.45 -5.81 5.40
CA ALA A 148 -3.87 -5.66 6.73
C ALA A 148 -3.79 -4.19 7.18
N TYR A 149 -3.37 -3.27 6.31
CA TYR A 149 -3.39 -1.83 6.59
C TYR A 149 -4.80 -1.32 6.86
N ASP A 150 -5.78 -1.73 6.05
CA ASP A 150 -7.19 -1.34 6.22
C ASP A 150 -7.77 -1.85 7.54
N ALA A 151 -7.43 -3.09 7.92
CA ALA A 151 -7.79 -3.66 9.22
C ALA A 151 -7.16 -2.87 10.38
N LEU A 152 -5.88 -2.49 10.26
CA LEU A 152 -5.17 -1.67 11.26
C LEU A 152 -5.83 -0.30 11.44
N MET A 153 -6.24 0.35 10.34
CA MET A 153 -6.90 1.65 10.41
C MET A 153 -8.32 1.56 10.97
N LYS A 154 -9.14 0.62 10.48
CA LYS A 154 -10.57 0.53 10.85
C LYS A 154 -10.80 -0.02 12.26
N ARG A 155 -10.03 -1.03 12.68
CA ARG A 155 -10.25 -1.70 13.97
C ARG A 155 -9.52 -1.04 15.13
N PHE A 156 -8.40 -0.36 14.86
CA PHE A 156 -7.54 0.22 15.89
C PHE A 156 -7.42 1.74 15.79
N GLY A 157 -8.15 2.36 14.86
CA GLY A 157 -8.18 3.82 14.71
C GLY A 157 -6.85 4.43 14.29
N ARG A 158 -5.94 3.65 13.69
CA ARG A 158 -4.63 4.15 13.28
C ARG A 158 -4.75 5.14 12.12
N THR A 159 -4.00 6.23 12.21
CA THR A 159 -3.79 7.14 11.08
C THR A 159 -2.78 6.54 10.10
N GLN A 160 -2.78 7.01 8.86
CA GLN A 160 -1.77 6.59 7.88
C GLN A 160 -0.36 6.95 8.33
N GLU A 161 -0.19 8.09 9.01
CA GLU A 161 1.07 8.51 9.62
C GLU A 161 1.55 7.53 10.69
N GLY A 162 0.73 7.21 11.69
CA GLY A 162 1.12 6.31 12.77
C GLY A 162 1.38 4.88 12.26
N LEU A 163 0.61 4.44 11.27
CA LEU A 163 0.85 3.15 10.61
C LEU A 163 2.20 3.13 9.88
N ALA A 164 2.52 4.19 9.12
CA ALA A 164 3.78 4.31 8.39
C ALA A 164 5.01 4.22 9.30
N GLU A 165 4.96 4.87 10.47
CA GLU A 165 6.01 4.79 11.49
C GLU A 165 6.16 3.36 12.03
N SER A 166 5.04 2.74 12.40
CA SER A 166 4.98 1.40 12.99
C SER A 166 5.54 0.30 12.07
N VAL A 167 5.26 0.40 10.76
CA VAL A 167 5.69 -0.59 9.77
C VAL A 167 6.99 -0.20 9.04
N GLY A 168 7.55 0.98 9.34
CA GLY A 168 8.80 1.46 8.74
C GLY A 168 8.71 1.80 7.25
N LYS A 169 7.54 2.23 6.77
CA LYS A 169 7.28 2.60 5.37
C LYS A 169 6.95 4.09 5.26
N SER A 170 6.91 4.63 4.04
CA SER A 170 6.45 6.01 3.84
C SER A 170 4.93 6.09 3.88
N ARG A 171 4.38 7.20 4.36
CA ARG A 171 2.94 7.49 4.28
C ARG A 171 2.40 7.32 2.85
N ALA A 172 3.18 7.75 1.85
CA ALA A 172 2.81 7.60 0.44
C ALA A 172 2.71 6.13 0.00
N HIS A 173 3.54 5.25 0.55
CA HIS A 173 3.44 3.81 0.31
C HIS A 173 2.14 3.26 0.90
N ILE A 174 1.85 3.54 2.18
CA ILE A 174 0.61 3.12 2.85
C ILE A 174 -0.63 3.57 2.05
N ALA A 175 -0.69 4.85 1.68
CA ALA A 175 -1.79 5.40 0.89
C ALA A 175 -1.95 4.71 -0.48
N ASN A 176 -0.84 4.45 -1.18
CA ASN A 176 -0.89 3.78 -2.48
C ASN A 176 -1.32 2.31 -2.36
N THR A 177 -0.87 1.61 -1.32
CA THR A 177 -1.24 0.22 -1.07
C THR A 177 -2.73 0.12 -0.72
N LEU A 178 -3.24 0.98 0.17
CA LEU A 178 -4.67 1.03 0.51
C LEU A 178 -5.57 1.30 -0.69
N ARG A 179 -5.13 2.14 -1.64
CA ARG A 179 -5.90 2.43 -2.85
C ARG A 179 -6.15 1.19 -3.70
N LEU A 180 -5.31 0.15 -3.62
CA LEU A 180 -5.51 -1.10 -4.34
C LEU A 180 -6.83 -1.79 -3.97
N LEU A 181 -7.35 -1.56 -2.76
CA LEU A 181 -8.64 -2.10 -2.32
C LEU A 181 -9.85 -1.48 -3.04
N ALA A 182 -9.66 -0.35 -3.73
CA ALA A 182 -10.70 0.27 -4.54
C ALA A 182 -10.86 -0.40 -5.93
N LEU A 183 -9.94 -1.30 -6.31
CA LEU A 183 -10.04 -2.04 -7.56
C LEU A 183 -11.12 -3.15 -7.46
N PRO A 184 -11.78 -3.50 -8.57
CA PRO A 184 -12.67 -4.65 -8.61
C PRO A 184 -11.98 -5.96 -8.23
N GLU A 185 -12.75 -6.92 -7.72
CA GLU A 185 -12.21 -8.19 -7.21
C GLU A 185 -11.42 -8.96 -8.27
N ALA A 186 -11.88 -8.97 -9.52
CA ALA A 186 -11.17 -9.64 -10.62
C ALA A 186 -9.74 -9.10 -10.81
N VAL A 187 -9.55 -7.78 -10.70
CA VAL A 187 -8.23 -7.15 -10.80
C VAL A 187 -7.37 -7.43 -9.57
N ARG A 188 -7.98 -7.47 -8.38
CA ARG A 188 -7.29 -7.85 -7.14
C ARG A 188 -6.81 -9.30 -7.19
N GLU A 189 -7.58 -10.21 -7.79
CA GLU A 189 -7.16 -11.59 -7.94
C GLU A 189 -5.94 -11.73 -8.86
N HIS A 190 -5.88 -10.95 -9.95
CA HIS A 190 -4.68 -10.90 -10.79
C HIS A 190 -3.43 -10.38 -10.06
N LEU A 191 -3.59 -9.53 -9.04
CA LEU A 191 -2.49 -9.13 -8.15
C LEU A 191 -2.13 -10.26 -7.20
N ARG A 192 -3.11 -10.96 -6.61
CA ARG A 192 -2.90 -12.12 -5.72
C ARG A 192 -2.07 -13.20 -6.39
N GLU A 193 -2.41 -13.51 -7.64
CA GLU A 193 -1.72 -14.50 -8.46
C GLU A 193 -0.40 -14.00 -9.08
N GLY A 194 -0.06 -12.71 -8.91
CA GLY A 194 1.17 -12.12 -9.46
C GLY A 194 1.16 -11.88 -10.98
N ARG A 195 0.00 -12.02 -11.65
CA ARG A 195 -0.17 -11.70 -13.08
C ARG A 195 -0.06 -10.20 -13.35
N LEU A 196 -0.41 -9.38 -12.37
CA LEU A 196 -0.22 -7.93 -12.40
C LEU A 196 0.74 -7.49 -11.29
N SER A 197 1.51 -6.45 -11.59
CA SER A 197 2.32 -5.78 -10.58
C SER A 197 1.50 -4.69 -9.87
N ALA A 198 1.93 -4.29 -8.66
CA ALA A 198 1.37 -3.12 -7.98
C ALA A 198 1.49 -1.83 -8.82
N GLY A 199 2.44 -1.76 -9.77
CA GLY A 199 2.53 -0.68 -10.75
C GLY A 199 1.33 -0.67 -11.71
N HIS A 200 1.03 -1.82 -12.32
CA HIS A 200 -0.13 -1.97 -13.20
C HIS A 200 -1.43 -1.62 -12.48
N ALA A 201 -1.62 -2.15 -11.27
CA ALA A 201 -2.82 -1.91 -10.48
C ALA A 201 -3.03 -0.42 -10.15
N ARG A 202 -1.97 0.31 -9.81
CA ARG A 202 -2.07 1.75 -9.56
C ARG A 202 -2.49 2.55 -10.80
N ALA A 203 -2.04 2.14 -11.98
CA ALA A 203 -2.46 2.75 -13.23
C ALA A 203 -3.96 2.49 -13.50
N LEU A 204 -4.42 1.26 -13.27
CA LEU A 204 -5.80 0.83 -13.46
C LEU A 204 -6.81 1.58 -12.57
N LEU A 205 -6.40 2.10 -11.40
CA LEU A 205 -7.27 2.90 -10.51
C LEU A 205 -7.86 4.15 -11.18
N THR A 206 -7.23 4.63 -12.26
CA THR A 206 -7.66 5.83 -12.98
C THR A 206 -8.48 5.49 -14.23
N ALA A 207 -8.61 4.21 -14.57
CA ALA A 207 -9.34 3.77 -15.76
C ALA A 207 -10.85 3.66 -15.46
N PRO A 208 -11.72 4.02 -16.42
CA PRO A 208 -13.16 3.84 -16.28
C PRO A 208 -13.56 2.35 -16.27
N GLU A 209 -12.85 1.51 -17.03
CA GLU A 209 -13.04 0.06 -17.08
C GLU A 209 -11.74 -0.67 -16.71
N PRO A 210 -11.43 -0.78 -15.41
CA PRO A 210 -10.17 -1.38 -14.95
C PRO A 210 -10.07 -2.87 -15.26
N GLU A 211 -11.17 -3.62 -15.31
CA GLU A 211 -11.18 -5.07 -15.61
C GLU A 211 -10.77 -5.33 -17.06
N THR A 212 -11.44 -4.70 -18.03
CA THR A 212 -11.13 -4.82 -19.46
C THR A 212 -9.68 -4.42 -19.76
N LEU A 213 -9.19 -3.36 -19.12
CA LEU A 213 -7.81 -2.90 -19.30
C LEU A 213 -6.79 -3.84 -18.63
N ALA A 214 -7.14 -4.46 -17.49
CA ALA A 214 -6.31 -5.47 -16.83
C ALA A 214 -6.11 -6.71 -17.70
N GLU A 215 -7.18 -7.26 -18.27
CA GLU A 215 -7.11 -8.41 -19.18
C GLU A 215 -6.27 -8.10 -20.43
N ARG A 216 -6.45 -6.90 -20.98
CA ARG A 216 -5.64 -6.42 -22.10
C ARG A 216 -4.16 -6.28 -21.74
N ALA A 217 -3.86 -5.83 -20.52
CA ALA A 217 -2.49 -5.70 -20.03
C ALA A 217 -1.81 -7.07 -19.90
N ILE A 218 -2.54 -8.07 -19.36
CA ILE A 218 -2.03 -9.44 -19.19
C ILE A 218 -1.83 -10.11 -20.56
N SER A 219 -2.85 -10.10 -21.41
CA SER A 219 -2.82 -10.78 -22.71
C SER A 219 -1.75 -10.24 -23.66
N ARG A 220 -1.44 -8.95 -23.57
CA ARG A 220 -0.45 -8.28 -24.44
C ARG A 220 0.89 -8.01 -23.76
N GLY A 221 1.06 -8.42 -22.50
CA GLY A 221 2.28 -8.18 -21.73
C GLY A 221 2.68 -6.70 -21.66
N LEU A 222 1.69 -5.81 -21.46
CA LEU A 222 1.91 -4.37 -21.49
C LEU A 222 2.78 -3.93 -20.31
N SER A 223 3.59 -2.87 -20.53
CA SER A 223 4.35 -2.27 -19.44
C SER A 223 3.46 -1.35 -18.59
N VAL A 224 3.90 -1.04 -17.36
CA VAL A 224 3.22 -0.08 -16.47
C VAL A 224 2.96 1.25 -17.17
N ARG A 225 3.93 1.75 -17.95
CA ARG A 225 3.80 3.00 -18.69
C ARG A 225 2.74 2.93 -19.78
N ASP A 226 2.60 1.79 -20.46
CA ASP A 226 1.59 1.60 -21.48
C ASP A 226 0.19 1.56 -20.86
N VAL A 227 0.05 0.88 -19.72
CA VAL A 227 -1.21 0.84 -18.96
C VAL A 227 -1.59 2.23 -18.45
N GLU A 228 -0.64 3.00 -17.91
CA GLU A 228 -0.86 4.40 -17.51
C GLU A 228 -1.31 5.27 -18.69
N ALA A 229 -0.67 5.13 -19.85
CA ALA A 229 -1.04 5.87 -21.05
C ALA A 229 -2.44 5.51 -21.55
N LEU A 230 -2.80 4.22 -21.53
CA LEU A 230 -4.13 3.75 -21.93
C LEU A 230 -5.22 4.18 -20.94
N ALA A 231 -4.97 4.07 -19.63
CA ALA A 231 -5.91 4.50 -18.59
C ALA A 231 -6.21 6.00 -18.69
N ARG A 232 -5.17 6.82 -18.88
CA ARG A 232 -5.32 8.27 -19.09
C ARG A 232 -6.13 8.60 -20.34
N ARG A 233 -5.81 7.98 -21.49
CA ARG A 233 -6.54 8.22 -22.75
C ARG A 233 -8.01 7.82 -22.63
N ALA A 234 -8.30 6.68 -21.99
CA ALA A 234 -9.66 6.19 -21.78
C ALA A 234 -10.49 7.17 -20.95
N ARG A 235 -9.86 7.80 -19.94
CA ARG A 235 -10.49 8.84 -19.12
C ARG A 235 -10.68 10.15 -19.87
N GLU A 236 -9.70 10.61 -20.63
CA GLU A 236 -9.82 11.81 -21.48
C GLU A 236 -10.94 11.65 -22.52
N SER A 237 -11.19 10.43 -23.00
CA SER A 237 -12.35 10.15 -23.88
C SER A 237 -13.71 10.06 -23.15
N THR A 238 -13.75 9.84 -21.83
CA THR A 238 -15.00 9.82 -21.04
C THR A 238 -15.32 11.16 -20.36
N ASP A 239 -14.33 11.98 -20.03
CA ASP A 239 -14.49 13.29 -19.35
C ASP A 239 -14.74 14.47 -20.33
N GLU A 240 -14.71 14.27 -21.65
CA GLU A 240 -15.18 15.25 -22.64
C GLU A 240 -16.72 15.13 -22.83
N PRO A 241 -17.54 16.16 -22.51
CA PRO A 241 -18.88 16.25 -23.05
C PRO A 241 -18.78 16.56 -24.55
N GLY A 242 -18.65 15.52 -25.36
CA GLY A 242 -18.82 15.59 -26.81
C GLY A 242 -17.57 15.37 -27.66
N SER A 243 -16.96 14.19 -27.53
CA SER A 243 -16.18 13.58 -28.61
C SER A 243 -16.35 12.05 -28.57
N GLY A 244 -17.60 11.60 -28.64
CA GLY A 244 -17.88 10.24 -29.03
C GLY A 244 -17.38 10.03 -30.45
N ALA A 245 -16.29 9.28 -30.59
CA ALA A 245 -16.01 8.54 -31.81
C ALA A 245 -17.07 7.44 -31.94
N SER A 246 -18.28 7.84 -32.32
CA SER A 246 -19.20 6.97 -33.01
C SER A 246 -18.80 7.02 -34.47
N SER A 247 -18.46 5.87 -35.02
CA SER A 247 -18.59 5.63 -36.44
C SER A 247 -20.05 5.89 -36.83
N ASP A 248 -20.35 7.10 -37.26
CA ASP A 248 -21.38 7.30 -38.26
C ASP A 248 -21.04 8.53 -39.08
N SER A 249 -20.85 8.27 -40.36
CA SER A 249 -20.84 9.23 -41.43
C SER A 249 -22.20 9.91 -41.48
N GLU A 250 -22.37 11.02 -40.78
CA GLU A 250 -23.30 12.06 -41.21
C GLU A 250 -22.46 13.20 -41.76
N GLU A 251 -22.48 13.27 -43.09
CA GLU A 251 -21.89 14.32 -43.90
C GLU A 251 -22.15 15.68 -43.23
N LYS A 252 -21.06 16.34 -42.80
CA LYS A 252 -21.09 17.77 -42.50
C LYS A 252 -21.66 18.46 -43.74
N ASP A 253 -22.87 18.97 -43.62
CA ASP A 253 -23.60 19.73 -44.64
C ASP A 253 -22.64 20.68 -45.38
N VAL A 254 -22.61 20.59 -46.71
CA VAL A 254 -21.66 21.30 -47.58
C VAL A 254 -21.73 22.81 -47.35
N ASP A 255 -22.93 23.30 -47.03
CA ASP A 255 -23.19 24.70 -46.72
C ASP A 255 -22.53 25.15 -45.41
N THR A 256 -22.45 24.28 -44.39
CA THR A 256 -21.77 24.59 -43.12
C THR A 256 -20.26 24.65 -43.30
N GLN A 257 -19.69 23.76 -44.12
CA GLN A 257 -18.25 23.78 -44.42
C GLN A 257 -17.84 25.01 -45.25
N ALA A 258 -18.69 25.44 -46.19
CA ALA A 258 -18.46 26.67 -46.96
C ALA A 258 -18.46 27.89 -46.04
N LEU A 259 -19.42 27.96 -45.09
CA LEU A 259 -19.50 29.05 -44.12
C LEU A 259 -18.30 29.07 -43.15
N GLU A 260 -17.83 27.91 -42.70
CA GLU A 260 -16.60 27.77 -41.90
C GLU A 260 -15.38 28.33 -42.65
N ALA A 261 -15.24 27.98 -43.93
CA ALA A 261 -14.13 28.43 -44.76
C ALA A 261 -14.16 29.94 -45.03
N ASP A 262 -15.35 30.51 -45.26
CA ASP A 262 -15.53 31.95 -45.45
C ASP A 262 -15.22 32.74 -44.18
N LEU A 263 -15.72 32.30 -43.02
CA LEU A 263 -15.43 32.95 -41.75
C LEU A 263 -13.95 32.81 -41.37
N THR A 264 -13.34 31.66 -41.64
CA THR A 264 -11.90 31.45 -41.42
C THR A 264 -11.06 32.41 -42.29
N ARG A 265 -11.42 32.59 -43.57
CA ARG A 265 -10.73 33.54 -44.46
C ARG A 265 -10.91 35.00 -44.02
N SER A 266 -12.11 35.38 -43.58
CA SER A 266 -12.43 36.76 -43.19
C SER A 266 -11.82 37.14 -41.83
N LEU A 267 -11.79 36.20 -40.88
CA LEU A 267 -11.28 36.43 -39.53
C LEU A 267 -9.77 36.14 -39.43
N GLY A 268 -9.21 35.31 -40.30
CA GLY A 268 -7.81 34.86 -40.22
C GLY A 268 -7.55 33.92 -39.03
N LEU A 269 -8.61 33.37 -38.43
CA LEU A 269 -8.61 32.54 -37.24
C LEU A 269 -9.32 31.22 -37.50
N SER A 270 -9.02 30.19 -36.70
CA SER A 270 -9.69 28.89 -36.84
C SER A 270 -11.13 29.00 -36.35
N VAL A 271 -12.08 28.85 -37.28
CA VAL A 271 -13.51 28.89 -37.02
C VAL A 271 -14.11 27.49 -37.18
N GLU A 272 -14.89 27.06 -36.20
CA GLU A 272 -15.66 25.81 -36.22
C GLU A 272 -17.14 26.14 -35.99
N ILE A 273 -18.01 25.64 -36.84
CA ILE A 273 -19.46 25.82 -36.80
C ILE A 273 -20.10 24.46 -36.56
N ARG A 274 -20.76 24.32 -35.43
CA ARG A 274 -21.58 23.14 -35.11
C ARG A 274 -23.04 23.52 -35.20
N HIS A 275 -23.68 23.19 -36.31
CA HIS A 275 -25.10 23.45 -36.51
C HIS A 275 -25.92 22.18 -36.26
N LYS A 276 -26.97 22.25 -35.42
CA LYS A 276 -27.91 21.15 -35.17
C LYS A 276 -29.35 21.67 -35.24
N LYS A 277 -30.08 21.27 -36.28
CA LYS A 277 -31.50 21.62 -36.54
C LYS A 277 -31.72 23.15 -36.56
N ASP A 278 -32.26 23.73 -35.49
CA ASP A 278 -32.61 25.16 -35.38
C ASP A 278 -31.61 25.99 -34.54
N ARG A 279 -30.55 25.37 -34.01
CA ARG A 279 -29.56 26.05 -33.16
C ARG A 279 -28.15 25.68 -33.60
N GLY A 280 -27.25 26.65 -33.56
CA GLY A 280 -25.84 26.45 -33.90
C GLY A 280 -24.90 27.05 -32.86
N GLU A 281 -23.71 26.49 -32.77
CA GLU A 281 -22.61 27.01 -31.99
C GLU A 281 -21.48 27.43 -32.94
N LEU A 282 -20.99 28.65 -32.78
CA LEU A 282 -19.81 29.19 -33.49
C LEU A 282 -18.65 29.24 -32.49
N ARG A 283 -17.56 28.51 -32.77
CA ARG A 283 -16.34 28.51 -31.97
C ARG A 283 -15.21 29.15 -32.76
N ILE A 284 -14.63 30.21 -32.20
CA ILE A 284 -13.46 30.90 -32.79
C ILE A 284 -12.28 30.67 -31.85
N LYS A 285 -11.24 30.00 -32.34
CA LYS A 285 -10.00 29.78 -31.56
C LYS A 285 -9.01 30.91 -31.85
N TYR A 286 -8.60 31.59 -30.79
CA TYR A 286 -7.56 32.62 -30.80
C TYR A 286 -6.36 32.17 -29.95
N ARG A 287 -5.18 32.73 -30.21
CA ARG A 287 -3.92 32.38 -29.55
C ARG A 287 -3.51 33.38 -28.47
N ASP A 288 -3.92 34.63 -28.61
CA ASP A 288 -3.57 35.74 -27.74
C ASP A 288 -4.76 36.71 -27.58
N LEU A 289 -4.64 37.61 -26.61
CA LEU A 289 -5.71 38.58 -26.31
C LEU A 289 -5.90 39.60 -27.44
N GLU A 290 -4.86 39.89 -28.23
CA GLU A 290 -4.95 40.79 -29.39
C GLU A 290 -5.87 40.22 -30.48
N GLN A 291 -5.81 38.91 -30.73
CA GLN A 291 -6.70 38.21 -31.65
C GLN A 291 -8.15 38.20 -31.16
N LEU A 292 -8.38 38.09 -29.84
CA LEU A 292 -9.72 38.20 -29.27
C LEU A 292 -10.29 39.61 -29.45
N ASP A 293 -9.48 40.65 -29.22
CA ASP A 293 -9.88 42.04 -29.42
C ASP A 293 -10.21 42.34 -30.90
N GLU A 294 -9.44 41.77 -31.84
CA GLU A 294 -9.72 41.91 -33.28
C GLU A 294 -11.05 41.25 -33.69
N VAL A 295 -11.38 40.08 -33.11
CA VAL A 295 -12.69 39.43 -33.31
C VAL A 295 -13.81 40.29 -32.75
N CYS A 296 -13.67 40.79 -31.52
CA CYS A 296 -14.64 41.67 -30.89
C CYS A 296 -14.87 42.94 -31.71
N ARG A 297 -13.79 43.55 -32.23
CA ARG A 297 -13.83 44.74 -33.09
C ARG A 297 -14.59 44.46 -34.39
N LYS A 298 -14.28 43.36 -35.08
CA LYS A 298 -14.95 42.99 -36.34
C LYS A 298 -16.43 42.66 -36.15
N LEU A 299 -16.81 42.07 -35.02
CA LEU A 299 -18.21 41.75 -34.71
C LEU A 299 -19.02 42.98 -34.27
N THR A 300 -18.39 43.96 -33.63
CA THR A 300 -19.06 45.21 -33.19
C THR A 300 -19.07 46.32 -34.23
N ALA A 301 -18.18 46.27 -35.23
CA ALA A 301 -18.11 47.27 -36.32
C ALA A 301 -19.23 47.15 -37.37
N SER A 302 -20.06 46.11 -37.31
CA SER A 302 -21.18 45.88 -38.25
C SER A 302 -22.52 46.43 -37.75
N ARG A 303 -22.51 47.55 -37.00
CA ARG A 303 -23.72 48.22 -36.54
C ARG A 303 -23.77 49.67 -36.99
#